data_AF-A0A2D4NAI2-F1
#
_entry.id   AF-A0A2D4NAI2-F1
#
_cell.length_a   1.000
_cell.length_b   1.000
_cell.length_c   1.000
_cell.angle_alpha   90.00
_cell.angle_beta   90.00
_cell.angle_gamma   90.00
#
_symmetry.space_group_name_H-M   'P 1'
#
loop_
_entity.id
_entity.type
_entity.pdbx_description
1 polymer ?
#
loop_
_entity_poly.entity_id
_entity_poly.type
_entity_poly.pdbx_seq_one_letter_code
_entity_poly.pdbx_strand_id
1 'polypeptide(L)'
;ARGASRPDSAPGASGYSPPSWPNRSITSRYIASRAVQRSLAIIRQAKLRKERKKEYCMYYNRFGKCNRGESCPYIHDPEKVAVCTRFLRGACKKTDGTCPFAHKISKDKMPVCSYFLKGICSNSDCPYS
;
A
#
# COMPACT_ATOMS: atom_id res chain seq x y z
N ALA A 1 -62.63 54.34 25.98
CA ALA A 1 -63.64 54.52 24.91
C ALA A 1 -63.01 54.24 23.55
N ARG A 2 -63.80 54.22 22.47
CA ARG A 2 -63.34 54.21 21.05
C ARG A 2 -62.51 55.50 20.77
N GLY A 3 -61.70 55.62 19.72
CA GLY A 3 -61.47 54.76 18.55
C GLY A 3 -60.23 55.21 17.75
N ALA A 4 -60.07 54.71 16.53
CA ALA A 4 -58.81 54.76 15.78
C ALA A 4 -58.46 56.10 15.09
N SER A 5 -57.16 56.30 14.87
CA SER A 5 -56.60 57.18 13.83
C SER A 5 -55.40 56.49 13.16
N ARG A 6 -55.34 56.49 11.82
CA ARG A 6 -54.14 56.17 11.02
C ARG A 6 -53.31 57.46 10.88
N PRO A 7 -51.98 57.43 10.63
CA PRO A 7 -51.42 56.97 9.34
C PRO A 7 -50.26 55.95 9.59
N ASP A 8 -49.28 55.64 8.72
CA ASP A 8 -48.99 56.07 7.34
C ASP A 8 -48.37 54.89 6.51
N SER A 9 -47.46 55.22 5.58
CA SER A 9 -46.87 54.37 4.55
C SER A 9 -45.38 54.08 4.80
N ALA A 10 -44.93 52.86 4.48
CA ALA A 10 -43.51 52.55 4.30
C ALA A 10 -43.32 51.44 3.24
N PRO A 11 -42.20 51.40 2.49
CA PRO A 11 -42.14 50.72 1.19
C PRO A 11 -41.35 49.40 1.17
N GLY A 12 -41.45 48.67 0.05
CA GLY A 12 -40.38 47.80 -0.44
C GLY A 12 -40.29 46.39 0.17
N ALA A 13 -41.22 45.51 -0.18
CA ALA A 13 -41.06 44.07 0.04
C ALA A 13 -40.05 43.46 -0.96
N SER A 14 -38.76 43.55 -0.65
CA SER A 14 -37.69 42.87 -1.40
C SER A 14 -37.91 41.35 -1.41
N GLY A 15 -38.09 40.78 -2.60
CA GLY A 15 -38.44 39.37 -2.77
C GLY A 15 -37.29 38.42 -2.41
N TYR A 16 -37.36 37.82 -1.21
CA TYR A 16 -36.53 36.67 -0.85
C TYR A 16 -37.17 35.38 -1.36
N SER A 17 -36.75 34.91 -2.54
CA SER A 17 -37.02 33.55 -2.99
C SER A 17 -36.19 32.55 -2.18
N PRO A 18 -36.78 31.53 -1.54
CA PRO A 18 -36.03 30.52 -0.82
C PRO A 18 -35.19 29.68 -1.79
N PRO A 19 -34.02 29.15 -1.37
CA PRO A 19 -33.17 28.34 -2.25
C PRO A 19 -33.93 27.07 -2.68
N SER A 20 -33.93 26.79 -3.97
CA SER A 20 -34.56 25.60 -4.53
C SER A 20 -33.94 24.33 -3.95
N TRP A 21 -34.75 23.53 -3.26
CA TRP A 21 -34.28 22.29 -2.64
C TRP A 21 -33.80 21.33 -3.74
N PRO A 22 -32.63 20.68 -3.59
CA PRO A 22 -32.08 19.85 -4.65
C PRO A 22 -33.02 18.70 -4.99
N ASN A 23 -33.34 18.57 -6.28
CA ASN A 23 -34.32 17.61 -6.80
C ASN A 23 -34.07 16.20 -6.24
N ARG A 24 -35.03 15.69 -5.46
CA ARG A 24 -34.95 14.43 -4.69
C ARG A 24 -34.63 13.20 -5.57
N SER A 25 -34.95 13.25 -6.86
CA SER A 25 -34.61 12.21 -7.84
C SER A 25 -33.12 12.21 -8.26
N ILE A 26 -32.45 13.37 -8.19
CA ILE A 26 -31.03 13.53 -8.52
C ILE A 26 -30.19 13.06 -7.34
N THR A 27 -30.55 13.45 -6.11
CA THR A 27 -29.87 12.99 -4.90
C THR A 27 -30.04 11.48 -4.66
N SER A 28 -31.24 10.92 -4.92
CA SER A 28 -31.45 9.46 -4.86
C SER A 28 -30.56 8.69 -5.84
N ARG A 29 -30.54 9.09 -7.13
CA ARG A 29 -29.65 8.50 -8.14
C ARG A 29 -28.17 8.65 -7.78
N TYR A 30 -27.75 9.81 -7.28
CA TYR A 30 -26.39 10.05 -6.83
C TYR A 30 -25.99 9.14 -5.66
N ILE A 31 -26.85 8.96 -4.65
CA ILE A 31 -26.60 8.06 -3.52
C ILE A 31 -26.48 6.61 -3.99
N ALA A 32 -27.38 6.15 -4.87
CA ALA A 32 -27.32 4.81 -5.46
C ALA A 32 -26.02 4.58 -6.25
N SER A 33 -25.65 5.51 -7.15
CA SER A 33 -24.39 5.45 -7.90
C SER A 33 -23.17 5.44 -6.99
N ARG A 34 -23.16 6.25 -5.92
CA ARG A 34 -22.07 6.29 -4.93
C ARG A 34 -21.95 5.00 -4.13
N ALA A 35 -23.08 4.35 -3.81
CA ALA A 35 -23.09 3.04 -3.15
C ALA A 35 -22.48 1.94 -4.05
N VAL A 36 -22.86 1.92 -5.34
CA VAL A 36 -22.29 0.99 -6.34
C VAL A 36 -20.80 1.25 -6.56
N GLN A 37 -20.38 2.51 -6.71
CA GLN A 37 -18.95 2.84 -6.82
C GLN A 37 -18.15 2.38 -5.60
N ARG A 38 -18.71 2.50 -4.38
CA ARG A 38 -18.08 2.04 -3.15
C ARG A 38 -17.94 0.51 -3.09
N SER A 39 -18.95 -0.25 -3.49
CA SER A 39 -18.86 -1.72 -3.50
C SER A 39 -17.85 -2.22 -4.55
N LEU A 40 -17.85 -1.61 -5.75
CA LEU A 40 -16.86 -1.90 -6.80
C LEU A 40 -15.42 -1.57 -6.35
N ALA A 41 -15.21 -0.48 -5.61
CA ALA A 41 -13.91 -0.14 -5.05
C ALA A 41 -13.42 -1.18 -4.03
N ILE A 42 -14.31 -1.70 -3.16
CA ILE A 42 -14.00 -2.78 -2.21
C ILE A 42 -13.59 -4.06 -2.96
N ILE A 43 -14.35 -4.46 -3.98
CA ILE A 43 -14.03 -5.65 -4.81
C ILE A 43 -12.67 -5.47 -5.51
N ARG A 44 -12.41 -4.29 -6.09
CA ARG A 44 -11.12 -3.98 -6.72
C ARG A 44 -9.97 -4.05 -5.72
N GLN A 45 -10.13 -3.48 -4.52
CA GLN A 45 -9.11 -3.52 -3.48
C GLN A 45 -8.88 -4.95 -2.94
N ALA A 46 -9.94 -5.77 -2.84
CA ALA A 46 -9.83 -7.18 -2.46
C ALA A 46 -9.06 -7.99 -3.51
N LYS A 47 -9.32 -7.78 -4.81
CA LYS A 47 -8.53 -8.38 -5.91
C LYS A 47 -7.06 -7.97 -5.82
N LEU A 48 -6.76 -6.67 -5.71
CA LEU A 48 -5.38 -6.18 -5.57
C LEU A 48 -4.67 -6.77 -4.33
N ARG A 49 -5.36 -6.87 -3.18
CA ARG A 49 -4.83 -7.53 -1.99
C ARG A 49 -4.53 -9.01 -2.25
N LYS A 50 -5.40 -9.74 -2.97
CA LYS A 50 -5.18 -11.15 -3.35
C LYS A 50 -3.99 -11.33 -4.28
N GLU A 51 -3.82 -10.45 -5.27
CA GLU A 51 -2.67 -10.50 -6.18
C GLU A 51 -1.36 -10.22 -5.44
N ARG A 52 -1.31 -9.22 -4.55
CA ARG A 52 -0.14 -9.01 -3.69
C ARG A 52 0.17 -10.18 -2.74
N LYS A 53 -0.79 -11.04 -2.41
CA LYS A 53 -0.49 -12.28 -1.66
C LYS A 53 0.33 -13.30 -2.47
N LYS A 54 0.38 -13.16 -3.79
CA LYS A 54 1.25 -13.95 -4.68
C LYS A 54 2.67 -13.36 -4.79
N GLU A 55 2.89 -12.13 -4.32
CA GLU A 55 4.22 -11.53 -4.28
C GLU A 55 5.05 -12.16 -3.14
N TYR A 56 6.35 -12.30 -3.37
CA TYR A 56 7.28 -12.76 -2.35
C TYR A 56 7.53 -11.69 -1.28
N CYS A 57 7.71 -12.13 -0.05
CA CYS A 57 8.01 -11.24 1.07
C CYS A 57 9.43 -10.67 0.93
N MET A 58 9.54 -9.39 0.56
CA MET A 58 10.83 -8.70 0.43
C MET A 58 11.74 -8.84 1.67
N TYR A 59 11.17 -8.87 2.88
CA TYR A 59 11.94 -9.07 4.12
C TYR A 59 12.49 -10.49 4.25
N TYR A 60 11.66 -11.51 3.98
CA TYR A 60 12.08 -12.91 4.03
C TYR A 60 13.14 -13.18 2.96
N ASN A 61 12.89 -12.78 1.71
CA ASN A 61 13.85 -12.97 0.63
C ASN A 61 15.19 -12.26 0.91
N ARG A 62 15.17 -11.04 1.45
CA ARG A 62 16.42 -10.28 1.70
C ARG A 62 17.19 -10.72 2.94
N PHE A 63 16.51 -11.14 4.01
CA PHE A 63 17.11 -11.37 5.33
C PHE A 63 17.00 -12.81 5.84
N GLY A 64 16.36 -13.71 5.09
CA GLY A 64 16.06 -15.08 5.52
C GLY A 64 15.03 -15.18 6.65
N LYS A 65 14.46 -14.04 7.08
CA LYS A 65 13.52 -13.95 8.20
C LYS A 65 12.53 -12.79 8.00
N CYS A 66 11.31 -12.96 8.48
CA CYS A 66 10.29 -11.93 8.50
C CYS A 66 9.63 -11.90 9.88
N ASN A 67 9.51 -10.72 10.48
CA ASN A 67 8.94 -10.53 11.83
C ASN A 67 7.46 -10.91 11.93
N ARG A 68 6.76 -11.10 10.79
CA ARG A 68 5.36 -11.55 10.77
C ARG A 68 5.22 -13.07 10.83
N GLY A 69 6.29 -13.84 10.62
CA GLY A 69 6.24 -15.31 10.57
C GLY A 69 5.15 -15.80 9.61
N GLU A 70 4.34 -16.75 10.06
CA GLU A 70 3.22 -17.34 9.32
C GLU A 70 2.05 -16.37 9.09
N SER A 71 1.91 -15.32 9.90
CA SER A 71 0.90 -14.26 9.68
C SER A 71 1.25 -13.31 8.51
N CYS A 72 2.40 -13.53 7.85
CA CYS A 72 2.79 -12.70 6.71
C CYS A 72 1.83 -12.92 5.52
N PRO A 73 1.24 -11.85 4.95
CA PRO A 73 0.36 -12.00 3.79
C PRO A 73 1.11 -12.25 2.47
N TYR A 74 2.44 -12.37 2.47
CA TYR A 74 3.30 -12.53 1.29
C TYR A 74 4.04 -13.87 1.36
N ILE A 75 4.42 -14.43 0.21
CA ILE A 75 5.04 -15.76 0.13
C ILE A 75 6.44 -15.77 0.79
N HIS A 76 6.70 -16.77 1.64
CA HIS A 76 8.02 -17.08 2.20
C HIS A 76 8.59 -18.31 1.48
N ASP A 77 9.47 -18.08 0.52
CA ASP A 77 10.08 -19.13 -0.32
C ASP A 77 11.58 -19.23 -0.01
N PRO A 78 12.05 -20.34 0.59
CA PRO A 78 13.46 -20.52 0.97
C PRO A 78 14.41 -20.63 -0.23
N GLU A 79 13.92 -20.84 -1.46
CA GLU A 79 14.77 -20.85 -2.65
C GLU A 79 15.04 -19.44 -3.22
N LYS A 80 14.19 -18.47 -2.87
CA LYS A 80 14.26 -17.06 -3.29
C LYS A 80 14.98 -16.16 -2.29
N VAL A 81 15.51 -16.71 -1.19
CA VAL A 81 16.32 -15.94 -0.24
C VAL A 81 17.70 -15.61 -0.83
N ALA A 82 18.28 -14.51 -0.35
CA ALA A 82 19.61 -14.08 -0.74
C ALA A 82 20.70 -15.13 -0.42
N VAL A 83 21.79 -15.09 -1.18
CA VAL A 83 22.96 -15.97 -0.94
C VAL A 83 23.60 -15.64 0.41
N CYS A 84 23.96 -16.68 1.16
CA CYS A 84 24.59 -16.53 2.47
C CYS A 84 25.99 -15.90 2.34
N THR A 85 26.14 -14.66 2.80
CA THR A 85 27.43 -13.93 2.75
C THR A 85 28.53 -14.58 3.58
N ARG A 86 28.18 -15.40 4.58
CA ARG A 86 29.12 -16.22 5.35
C ARG A 86 29.58 -17.45 4.57
N PHE A 87 28.69 -18.06 3.78
CA PHE A 87 29.01 -19.19 2.91
C PHE A 87 29.95 -18.76 1.77
N LEU A 88 29.72 -17.61 1.16
CA LEU A 88 30.62 -16.98 0.17
C LEU A 88 32.05 -16.76 0.69
N ARG A 89 32.25 -16.73 2.00
CA ARG A 89 33.55 -16.56 2.68
C ARG A 89 34.07 -17.85 3.33
N GLY A 90 33.44 -19.01 3.09
CA GLY A 90 33.78 -20.27 3.76
C GLY A 90 33.49 -20.33 5.27
N ALA A 91 32.82 -19.32 5.84
CA ALA A 91 32.64 -19.11 7.28
C ALA A 91 31.23 -19.44 7.82
N CYS A 92 30.40 -20.15 7.03
CA CYS A 92 29.09 -20.61 7.46
C CYS A 92 29.17 -22.05 7.99
N LYS A 93 28.96 -22.24 9.29
CA LYS A 93 28.94 -23.55 9.95
C LYS A 93 27.57 -24.26 9.87
N LYS A 94 26.59 -23.69 9.16
CA LYS A 94 25.22 -24.22 9.05
C LYS A 94 24.99 -24.89 7.69
N THR A 95 25.78 -25.90 7.39
CA THR A 95 25.72 -26.63 6.11
C THR A 95 24.44 -27.44 5.94
N ASP A 96 23.82 -27.84 7.05
CA ASP A 96 22.81 -28.90 7.11
C ASP A 96 21.39 -28.36 6.90
N GLY A 97 21.23 -27.38 5.99
CA GLY A 97 19.96 -26.72 5.68
C GLY A 97 19.44 -25.75 6.76
N THR A 98 20.04 -25.71 7.96
CA THR A 98 19.63 -24.79 9.05
C THR A 98 20.02 -23.32 8.83
N CYS A 99 20.64 -22.99 7.69
CA CYS A 99 20.96 -21.63 7.30
C CYS A 99 19.72 -20.95 6.70
N PRO A 100 19.30 -19.77 7.18
CA PRO A 100 18.16 -19.04 6.62
C PRO A 100 18.46 -18.37 5.27
N PHE A 101 19.64 -18.64 4.69
CA PHE A 101 20.14 -18.03 3.44
C PHE A 101 20.65 -19.13 2.51
N ALA A 102 20.59 -18.89 1.20
CA ALA A 102 20.93 -19.90 0.21
C ALA A 102 22.43 -20.23 0.23
N HIS A 103 22.76 -21.53 0.25
CA HIS A 103 24.12 -22.08 0.05
C HIS A 103 24.36 -22.49 -1.42
N LYS A 104 23.68 -21.81 -2.35
CA LYS A 104 23.90 -21.94 -3.80
C LYS A 104 24.29 -20.55 -4.33
N ILE A 105 25.41 -20.45 -5.03
CA ILE A 105 25.85 -19.20 -5.63
C ILE A 105 25.01 -18.96 -6.88
N SER A 106 24.26 -17.85 -6.91
CA SER A 106 23.45 -17.43 -8.07
C SER A 106 23.50 -15.91 -8.16
N LYS A 107 23.87 -15.36 -9.32
CA LYS A 107 24.04 -13.90 -9.50
C LYS A 107 22.74 -13.16 -9.16
N ASP A 108 21.59 -13.65 -9.61
CA ASP A 108 20.27 -13.03 -9.38
C ASP A 108 19.83 -12.99 -7.90
N LYS A 109 20.45 -13.80 -7.04
CA LYS A 109 20.17 -13.87 -5.60
C LYS A 109 21.30 -13.28 -4.75
N MET A 110 22.31 -12.72 -5.41
CA MET A 110 23.46 -12.13 -4.75
C MET A 110 23.07 -10.81 -4.09
N PRO A 111 23.42 -10.58 -2.81
CA PRO A 111 23.18 -9.29 -2.19
C PRO A 111 24.04 -8.20 -2.84
N VAL A 112 23.51 -6.98 -2.89
CA VAL A 112 24.20 -5.81 -3.45
C VAL A 112 25.45 -5.47 -2.64
N CYS A 113 26.53 -5.12 -3.33
CA CYS A 113 27.81 -4.73 -2.76
C CYS A 113 27.68 -3.41 -1.99
N SER A 114 27.79 -3.47 -0.65
CA SER A 114 27.72 -2.28 0.20
C SER A 114 28.89 -1.30 0.01
N TYR A 115 30.02 -1.77 -0.54
CA TYR A 115 31.15 -0.91 -0.91
C TYR A 115 30.92 -0.22 -2.26
N PHE A 116 30.23 -0.89 -3.20
CA PHE A 116 29.85 -0.30 -4.49
C PHE A 116 28.80 0.80 -4.31
N LEU A 117 27.78 0.55 -3.47
CA LEU A 117 26.80 1.57 -3.06
C LEU A 117 27.41 2.80 -2.35
N LYS A 118 28.65 2.68 -1.86
CA LYS A 118 29.42 3.77 -1.23
C LYS A 118 30.45 4.39 -2.17
N GLY A 119 30.57 3.93 -3.42
CA GLY A 119 31.57 4.41 -4.39
C GLY A 119 33.01 4.01 -4.09
N ILE A 120 33.25 3.03 -3.20
CA ILE A 120 34.59 2.63 -2.74
C ILE A 120 34.97 1.18 -3.07
N CYS A 121 34.17 0.48 -3.88
CA CYS A 121 34.55 -0.82 -4.42
C CYS A 121 35.29 -0.65 -5.75
N SER A 122 36.58 -1.00 -5.77
CA SER A 122 37.44 -0.98 -6.97
C SER A 122 37.66 -2.37 -7.58
N ASN A 123 37.05 -3.42 -7.04
CA ASN A 123 37.22 -4.79 -7.53
C ASN A 123 36.35 -5.04 -8.78
N SER A 124 36.97 -5.28 -9.93
CA SER A 124 36.32 -5.68 -11.19
C SER A 124 35.53 -6.98 -11.04
N ASP A 125 36.09 -7.94 -10.32
CA ASP A 125 35.54 -9.28 -10.11
C ASP A 125 34.86 -9.36 -8.74
N CYS A 126 34.07 -8.33 -8.40
CA CYS A 126 33.29 -8.35 -7.19
C CYS A 126 32.22 -9.45 -7.28
N PRO A 127 32.19 -10.44 -6.36
CA PRO A 127 31.18 -11.49 -6.42
C PRO A 127 29.79 -11.00 -5.99
N TYR A 128 29.67 -9.77 -5.47
CA TYR A 128 28.44 -9.10 -5.08
C TYR A 128 27.87 -8.30 -6.26
N SER A 129 26.54 -8.13 -6.31
CA SER A 129 25.85 -7.37 -7.38
C SER A 129 25.58 -5.90 -7.03
#